data_AF-A0A9X0D4J3-F1
#
_entry.id   AF-A0A9X0D4J3-F1
#
_cell.length_a   1.000
_cell.length_b   1.000
_cell.length_c   1.000
_cell.angle_alpha   90.00
_cell.angle_beta   90.00
_cell.angle_gamma   90.00
#
_symmetry.space_group_name_H-M   'P 1'
#
loop_
_entity.id
_entity.type
_entity.pdbx_description
1 polymer ?
#
loop_
_entity_poly.entity_id
_entity_poly.type
_entity_poly.pdbx_seq_one_letter_code
_entity_poly.pdbx_strand_id
1 'polypeptide(L)'
;MKVAIIGAGVSGLASIKCCLDEGLQPVCFEKCADIGGLWKFSQDGGCSYSGSGSVYESTVINTSKEMTCFSDFPAPKHFPPFMPHGHVVEYLHMYAKRFDLLQHVHFNATVLEISRHRKPQENWTVESELPEWRGKS
;
A
#
# COMPACT_ATOMS: atom_id res chain seq x y z
N MET A 1 -19.35 7.42 2.22
CA MET A 1 -18.59 8.25 1.26
C MET A 1 -17.45 7.41 0.70
N LYS A 2 -17.15 7.51 -0.60
CA LYS A 2 -16.04 6.76 -1.23
C LYS A 2 -14.76 7.56 -1.17
N VAL A 3 -13.65 6.92 -0.85
CA VAL A 3 -12.32 7.54 -0.75
C VAL A 3 -11.35 6.81 -1.66
N ALA A 4 -10.73 7.52 -2.60
CA ALA A 4 -9.68 6.95 -3.43
C ALA A 4 -8.32 7.07 -2.72
N ILE A 5 -7.57 5.98 -2.65
CA ILE A 5 -6.24 5.88 -2.06
C ILE A 5 -5.26 5.43 -3.15
N ILE A 6 -4.08 6.04 -3.20
CA ILE A 6 -3.10 5.81 -4.27
C ILE A 6 -1.83 5.25 -3.65
N GLY A 7 -1.51 4.01 -4.00
CA GLY A 7 -0.42 3.22 -3.44
C GLY A 7 -0.82 2.46 -2.18
N ALA A 8 -0.40 1.21 -2.09
CA ALA A 8 -0.58 0.28 -0.97
C ALA A 8 0.76 0.02 -0.23
N GLY A 9 1.58 1.07 -0.09
CA GLY A 9 2.69 1.10 0.87
C GLY A 9 2.20 1.32 2.30
N VAL A 10 3.13 1.63 3.22
CA VAL A 10 2.82 1.89 4.64
C VAL A 10 1.69 2.91 4.81
N SER A 11 1.80 4.07 4.13
CA SER A 11 0.81 5.15 4.20
C SER A 11 -0.55 4.75 3.61
N GLY A 12 -0.54 3.94 2.55
CA GLY A 12 -1.76 3.45 1.90
C GLY A 12 -2.56 2.53 2.83
N LEU A 13 -1.88 1.54 3.43
CA LEU A 13 -2.50 0.62 4.37
C LEU A 13 -3.08 1.33 5.59
N ALA A 14 -2.33 2.29 6.16
CA ALA A 14 -2.83 3.13 7.24
C ALA A 14 -4.08 3.92 6.82
N SER A 15 -4.07 4.50 5.62
CA SER A 15 -5.20 5.27 5.08
C SER A 15 -6.44 4.40 4.88
N ILE A 16 -6.29 3.18 4.36
CA ILE A 16 -7.41 2.23 4.20
C ILE A 16 -8.02 1.94 5.57
N LYS A 17 -7.17 1.59 6.56
CA LYS A 17 -7.62 1.25 7.90
C LYS A 17 -8.35 2.42 8.56
N CYS A 18 -7.79 3.62 8.53
CA CYS A 18 -8.45 4.81 9.08
C CYS A 18 -9.79 5.12 8.39
N CYS A 19 -9.89 4.91 7.07
CA CYS A 19 -11.17 5.06 6.38
C CYS A 19 -12.22 4.06 6.87
N LEU A 20 -11.84 2.81 7.10
CA LEU A 20 -12.74 1.77 7.59
C LEU A 20 -13.23 2.05 9.01
N ASP A 21 -12.33 2.50 9.90
CA ASP A 21 -12.69 2.87 11.28
C ASP A 21 -13.75 3.98 11.34
N GLU A 22 -13.70 4.93 10.39
CA GLU A 22 -14.65 6.03 10.26
C GLU A 22 -15.91 5.67 9.44
N GLY A 23 -16.08 4.40 9.06
CA GLY A 23 -17.23 3.94 8.27
C GLY A 23 -17.24 4.45 6.82
N LEU A 24 -16.09 4.86 6.29
CA LEU A 24 -15.91 5.24 4.89
C LEU A 24 -15.67 4.01 4.01
N GLN A 25 -15.74 4.21 2.69
CA GLN A 25 -15.57 3.14 1.70
C GLN A 25 -14.29 3.39 0.89
N PRO A 26 -13.13 2.89 1.35
CA PRO A 26 -11.88 3.07 0.64
C PRO A 26 -11.80 2.21 -0.62
N VAL A 27 -11.21 2.77 -1.66
CA VAL A 27 -10.79 2.10 -2.89
C VAL A 27 -9.33 2.48 -3.12
N CYS A 28 -8.43 1.51 -2.96
CA CYS A 28 -6.99 1.70 -3.12
C CYS A 28 -6.54 1.17 -4.48
N PHE A 29 -5.72 1.96 -5.18
CA PHE A 29 -5.09 1.59 -6.44
C PHE A 29 -3.59 1.41 -6.21
N GLU A 30 -3.07 0.20 -6.46
CA GLU A 30 -1.65 -0.12 -6.35
C GLU A 30 -1.15 -0.57 -7.72
N LYS A 31 -0.09 0.10 -8.20
CA LYS A 31 0.55 -0.18 -9.48
C LYS A 31 1.21 -1.56 -9.49
N CYS A 32 1.70 -2.01 -8.34
CA CYS A 32 2.39 -3.29 -8.20
C CYS A 32 1.40 -4.45 -8.02
N ALA A 33 1.89 -5.68 -8.14
CA ALA A 33 1.12 -6.88 -7.86
C ALA A 33 1.00 -7.21 -6.35
N ASP A 34 1.57 -6.37 -5.47
CA ASP A 34 1.64 -6.63 -4.04
C ASP A 34 1.83 -5.31 -3.25
N ILE A 35 1.59 -5.39 -1.95
CA ILE A 35 1.76 -4.29 -1.01
C ILE A 35 3.23 -4.12 -0.58
N GLY A 36 3.48 -3.07 0.21
CA GLY A 36 4.78 -2.83 0.86
C GLY A 36 5.54 -1.65 0.27
N GLY A 37 5.24 -1.27 -0.97
CA GLY A 37 5.85 -0.12 -1.65
C GLY A 37 7.38 -0.17 -1.58
N LEU A 38 7.99 0.89 -1.03
CA LEU A 38 9.44 1.04 -0.83
C LEU A 38 10.11 -0.21 -0.22
N TRP A 39 9.48 -0.85 0.77
CA TRP A 39 10.09 -1.94 1.53
C TRP A 39 10.15 -3.26 0.76
N LYS A 40 9.38 -3.38 -0.33
CA LYS A 40 9.43 -4.55 -1.19
C LYS A 40 10.65 -4.47 -2.11
N PHE A 41 11.69 -5.19 -1.72
CA PHE A 41 12.89 -5.35 -2.54
C PHE A 41 12.55 -6.05 -3.86
N SER A 42 13.12 -5.55 -4.95
CA SER A 42 13.06 -6.19 -6.26
C SER A 42 14.39 -6.02 -6.98
N GLN A 43 14.99 -7.14 -7.41
CA GLN A 43 16.29 -7.18 -8.06
C GLN A 43 16.26 -6.52 -9.45
N ASP A 44 15.15 -6.67 -10.19
CA ASP A 44 15.00 -6.16 -11.56
C ASP A 44 14.37 -4.76 -11.63
N GLY A 45 14.37 -4.00 -10.53
CA GLY A 45 13.65 -2.71 -10.44
C GLY A 45 12.13 -2.84 -10.30
N GLY A 46 11.56 -4.04 -10.39
CA GLY A 46 10.17 -4.35 -10.00
C GLY A 46 9.11 -3.65 -10.85
N CYS A 47 7.87 -3.57 -10.34
CA CYS A 47 6.79 -2.78 -10.94
C CYS A 47 7.12 -1.26 -10.97
N SER A 48 8.23 -0.86 -10.35
CA SER A 48 8.86 0.45 -10.49
C SER A 48 9.65 0.56 -11.79
N TYR A 49 9.03 0.28 -12.94
CA TYR A 49 9.63 0.43 -14.28
C TYR A 49 9.92 1.91 -14.67
N SER A 50 9.85 2.83 -13.71
CA SER A 50 10.10 4.27 -13.87
C SER A 50 10.85 4.88 -12.67
N GLY A 51 11.79 4.13 -12.05
CA GLY A 51 12.69 4.69 -11.04
C GLY A 51 12.08 4.96 -9.66
N SER A 52 10.92 4.38 -9.34
CA SER A 52 10.35 4.48 -8.00
C SER A 52 11.10 3.56 -7.02
N GLY A 53 11.82 4.18 -6.09
CA GLY A 53 12.81 3.55 -5.20
C GLY A 53 12.32 2.27 -4.53
N SER A 54 12.99 1.17 -4.88
CA SER A 54 13.07 -0.01 -4.03
C SER A 54 14.28 0.17 -3.10
N VAL A 55 14.22 -0.40 -1.91
CA VAL A 55 15.37 -0.47 -1.01
C VAL A 55 16.48 -1.37 -1.58
N TYR A 56 17.70 -1.28 -1.05
CA TYR A 56 18.72 -2.30 -1.29
C TYR A 56 18.42 -3.58 -0.51
N GLU A 57 18.89 -4.73 -0.99
CA GLU A 57 18.73 -6.03 -0.32
C GLU A 57 19.22 -6.02 1.14
N SER A 58 20.31 -5.30 1.43
CA SER A 58 20.88 -5.21 2.77
C SER A 58 20.20 -4.15 3.67
N THR A 59 19.09 -3.55 3.22
CA THR A 59 18.48 -2.44 3.95
C THR A 59 17.80 -2.91 5.25
N VAL A 60 18.15 -2.23 6.34
CA VAL A 60 17.56 -2.38 7.67
C VAL A 60 16.98 -1.04 8.11
N ILE A 61 15.80 -1.05 8.76
CA ILE A 61 15.21 0.18 9.29
C ILE A 61 16.14 0.84 10.31
N ASN A 62 16.19 2.17 10.29
CA ASN A 62 16.99 2.96 11.22
C ASN A 62 16.26 3.28 12.54
N THR A 63 15.01 2.83 12.68
CA THR A 63 14.15 3.06 13.84
C THR A 63 13.82 1.73 14.51
N SER A 64 13.62 1.73 15.84
CA SER A 64 13.26 0.52 16.57
C SER A 64 11.85 0.06 16.19
N LYS A 65 11.60 -1.25 16.13
CA LYS A 65 10.30 -1.85 15.82
C LYS A 65 9.16 -1.32 16.72
N GLU A 66 9.47 -1.01 17.98
CA GLU A 66 8.52 -0.47 18.95
C GLU A 66 8.13 1.00 18.66
N MET A 67 8.99 1.71 17.91
CA MET A 67 8.74 3.10 17.48
C MET A 67 8.15 3.17 16.07
N THR A 68 8.29 2.11 15.28
CA THR A 68 7.87 2.05 13.86
C THR A 68 6.53 1.34 13.67
N CYS A 69 6.10 0.50 14.61
CA CYS A 69 4.85 -0.24 14.49
C CYS A 69 3.62 0.69 14.50
N PHE A 70 2.51 0.16 13.98
CA PHE A 70 1.23 0.84 14.04
C PHE A 70 0.75 0.85 15.48
N SER A 71 0.05 1.91 15.88
CA SER A 71 -0.34 2.16 17.28
C SER A 71 -1.24 1.06 17.86
N ASP A 72 -2.00 0.37 17.02
CA ASP A 72 -2.95 -0.68 17.36
C ASP A 72 -2.48 -2.09 16.95
N PHE A 73 -1.26 -2.21 16.43
CA PHE A 73 -0.70 -3.48 15.99
C PHE A 73 0.82 -3.54 16.27
N PRO A 74 1.24 -4.06 17.43
CA PRO A 74 2.65 -4.16 17.76
C PRO A 74 3.37 -5.17 16.86
N ALA A 75 4.64 -4.91 16.57
CA ALA A 75 5.48 -5.85 15.84
C ALA A 75 5.67 -7.17 16.64
N PRO A 76 5.79 -8.33 15.98
CA PRO A 76 6.00 -9.60 16.67
C PRO A 76 7.23 -9.58 17.59
N LYS A 77 7.12 -10.21 18.76
CA LYS A 77 8.21 -10.21 19.76
C LYS A 77 9.51 -10.82 19.23
N HIS A 78 9.40 -11.84 18.37
CA HIS A 78 10.55 -12.54 17.79
C HIS A 78 11.25 -11.76 16.67
N PHE A 79 10.64 -10.68 16.14
CA PHE A 79 11.32 -9.83 15.15
C PHE A 79 12.48 -9.07 15.79
N PRO A 80 13.57 -8.83 15.06
CA PRO A 80 14.70 -8.05 15.57
C PRO A 80 14.27 -6.60 15.87
N PRO A 81 14.88 -5.92 16.86
CA PRO A 81 14.57 -4.53 17.18
C PRO A 81 14.74 -3.58 15.99
N PHE A 82 15.72 -3.84 15.12
CA PHE A 82 15.88 -3.17 13.83
C PHE A 82 15.63 -4.19 12.73
N MET A 83 14.50 -4.03 12.03
CA MET A 83 13.99 -4.97 11.03
C MET A 83 14.68 -4.82 9.67
N PRO A 84 15.22 -5.90 9.08
CA PRO A 84 15.52 -5.93 7.65
C PRO A 84 14.26 -5.67 6.83
N HIS A 85 14.42 -5.14 5.61
CA HIS A 85 13.28 -4.79 4.76
C HIS A 85 12.25 -5.93 4.58
N GLY A 86 12.72 -7.19 4.50
CA GLY A 86 11.83 -8.36 4.41
C GLY A 86 10.89 -8.51 5.60
N HIS A 87 11.38 -8.27 6.83
CA HIS A 87 10.57 -8.31 8.04
C HIS A 87 9.57 -7.14 8.08
N VAL A 88 9.93 -5.98 7.51
CA VAL A 88 8.99 -4.86 7.38
C VAL A 88 7.83 -5.24 6.45
N VAL A 89 8.13 -5.83 5.28
CA VAL A 89 7.10 -6.29 4.34
C VAL A 89 6.23 -7.37 4.96
N GLU A 90 6.83 -8.33 5.66
CA GLU A 90 6.09 -9.36 6.40
C GLU A 90 5.13 -8.75 7.43
N TYR A 91 5.61 -7.78 8.22
CA TYR A 91 4.79 -7.05 9.18
C TYR A 91 3.62 -6.31 8.50
N LEU A 92 3.84 -5.69 7.34
CA LEU A 92 2.77 -5.01 6.58
C LEU A 92 1.72 -6.01 6.04
N HIS A 93 2.15 -7.20 5.61
CA HIS A 93 1.24 -8.30 5.25
C HIS A 93 0.43 -8.78 6.45
N MET A 94 1.05 -8.92 7.62
CA MET A 94 0.35 -9.27 8.86
C MET A 94 -0.71 -8.22 9.21
N TYR A 95 -0.36 -6.93 9.12
CA TYR A 95 -1.30 -5.83 9.37
C TYR A 95 -2.47 -5.84 8.37
N ALA A 96 -2.16 -5.92 7.08
CA ALA A 96 -3.18 -5.93 6.03
C ALA A 96 -4.14 -7.13 6.16
N LYS A 97 -3.64 -8.30 6.55
CA LYS A 97 -4.46 -9.48 6.83
C LYS A 97 -5.27 -9.33 8.11
N ARG A 98 -4.72 -8.75 9.18
CA ARG A 98 -5.40 -8.61 10.47
C ARG A 98 -6.66 -7.76 10.42
N PHE A 99 -6.66 -6.75 9.55
CA PHE A 99 -7.74 -5.78 9.36
C PHE A 99 -8.45 -5.95 8.01
N ASP A 100 -8.22 -7.05 7.30
CA ASP A 100 -8.81 -7.38 6.00
C ASP A 100 -8.70 -6.26 4.95
N LEU A 101 -7.57 -5.55 4.92
CA LEU A 101 -7.38 -4.36 4.09
C LEU A 101 -7.24 -4.70 2.59
N LEU A 102 -6.73 -5.90 2.27
CA LEU A 102 -6.39 -6.28 0.89
C LEU A 102 -7.61 -6.34 -0.04
N GLN A 103 -8.81 -6.56 0.48
CA GLN A 103 -10.05 -6.55 -0.32
C GLN A 103 -10.37 -5.17 -0.92
N HIS A 104 -9.78 -4.11 -0.37
CA HIS A 104 -9.95 -2.74 -0.84
C HIS A 104 -8.85 -2.31 -1.83
N VAL A 105 -7.91 -3.20 -2.17
CA VAL A 105 -6.78 -2.90 -3.03
C VAL A 105 -6.96 -3.52 -4.42
N HIS A 106 -6.95 -2.67 -5.44
CA HIS A 106 -6.80 -3.07 -6.83
C HIS A 106 -5.32 -3.05 -7.21
N PHE A 107 -4.74 -4.23 -7.34
CA PHE A 107 -3.36 -4.41 -7.77
C PHE A 107 -3.20 -4.30 -9.29
N ASN A 108 -1.97 -4.03 -9.73
CA ASN A 108 -1.64 -3.75 -11.13
C ASN A 108 -2.45 -2.58 -11.71
N ALA A 109 -2.93 -1.68 -10.85
CA ALA A 109 -3.77 -0.54 -11.20
C ALA A 109 -2.94 0.75 -11.12
N THR A 110 -2.60 1.31 -12.28
CA THR A 110 -1.84 2.57 -12.33
C THR A 110 -2.80 3.74 -12.43
N VAL A 111 -2.81 4.64 -11.45
CA VAL A 111 -3.54 5.91 -11.56
C VAL A 111 -2.79 6.83 -12.52
N LEU A 112 -3.49 7.30 -13.56
CA LEU A 112 -2.96 8.14 -14.62
C LEU A 112 -3.24 9.63 -14.38
N GLU A 113 -4.47 9.94 -13.95
CA GLU A 113 -4.90 11.32 -13.73
C GLU A 113 -5.87 11.42 -12.55
N ILE A 114 -5.78 12.54 -11.83
CA ILE A 114 -6.73 12.93 -10.79
C ILE A 114 -7.21 14.34 -11.12
N SER A 115 -8.50 14.52 -11.34
CA SER A 115 -9.07 15.82 -11.70
C SER A 115 -10.28 16.15 -10.83
N ARG A 116 -10.43 17.44 -10.48
CA ARG A 116 -11.58 17.93 -9.69
C ARG A 116 -12.66 18.45 -10.61
N HIS A 117 -13.92 18.13 -10.33
CA HIS A 117 -15.03 18.73 -11.06
C HIS A 117 -15.16 20.23 -10.73
N ARG A 118 -15.37 21.07 -11.76
CA ARG A 118 -15.59 22.52 -11.61
C ARG A 118 -17.05 22.90 -11.22
N LYS A 119 -17.92 21.92 -10.97
CA LYS A 119 -19.36 22.10 -10.66
C LYS A 119 -19.60 21.94 -9.14
N PRO A 120 -20.80 22.30 -8.60
CA PRO A 120 -21.03 22.43 -7.15
C PRO A 120 -20.92 21.12 -6.35
N GLN A 121 -20.86 19.97 -7.02
CA GLN A 121 -20.55 18.69 -6.41
C GLN A 121 -19.04 18.50 -6.48
N GLU A 122 -18.36 18.76 -5.35
CA GLU A 122 -16.89 18.77 -5.21
C GLU A 122 -16.24 17.37 -5.28
N ASN A 123 -16.67 16.56 -6.23
CA ASN A 123 -16.14 15.21 -6.40
C ASN A 123 -14.83 15.24 -7.21
N TRP A 124 -14.01 14.21 -7.01
CA TRP A 124 -12.80 13.93 -7.77
C TRP A 124 -13.04 12.80 -8.75
N THR A 125 -12.48 12.92 -9.95
CA THR A 125 -12.35 11.82 -10.91
C THR A 125 -10.95 11.25 -10.80
N VAL A 126 -10.86 9.92 -10.73
CA VAL A 126 -9.60 9.18 -10.75
C VAL A 126 -9.61 8.30 -11.99
N GLU A 127 -8.68 8.55 -12.91
CA GLU A 127 -8.47 7.72 -14.09
C GLU A 127 -7.35 6.72 -13.80
N SER A 128 -7.58 5.45 -14.08
CA SER A 128 -6.60 4.38 -13.82
C SER A 128 -6.59 3.35 -14.94
N GLU A 129 -5.40 2.89 -15.30
CA GLU A 129 -5.20 1.71 -16.14
C GLU A 129 -5.24 0.46 -15.25
N LEU A 130 -6.19 -0.43 -15.52
CA LEU A 130 -6.32 -1.74 -14.88
C LEU A 130 -5.66 -2.81 -15.76
N PRO A 131 -5.19 -3.93 -15.19
CA PRO A 131 -4.64 -5.01 -16.01
C PRO A 131 -5.72 -5.52 -16.96
N GLU A 132 -5.36 -5.74 -18.24
CA GLU A 132 -6.26 -6.34 -19.21
C GLU A 132 -6.85 -7.63 -18.62
N TRP A 133 -8.18 -7.76 -18.65
CA TRP A 133 -8.86 -8.96 -18.21
C TRP A 133 -8.42 -10.13 -19.09
N ARG A 134 -7.49 -10.95 -18.61
CA ARG A 134 -7.17 -12.25 -19.21
C ARG A 134 -8.21 -13.24 -18.71
N GLY A 135 -9.33 -13.31 -19.41
CA GLY A 135 -10.35 -14.32 -19.18
C GLY A 135 -9.74 -15.71 -19.11
N LYS A 136 -9.98 -16.42 -18.00
CA LYS A 136 -9.81 -17.87 -17.99
C LYS A 136 -11.06 -18.47 -18.62
N SER A 137 -10.89 -18.98 -19.84
CA SER A 137 -11.71 -20.03 -20.46
C SER A 137 -11.56 -21.34 -19.69
#